data_AF-A0A1L7CXH7-F1
#
_entry.id   AF-A0A1L7CXH7-F1
#
_cell.length_a   1.000
_cell.length_b   1.000
_cell.length_c   1.000
_cell.angle_alpha   90.00
_cell.angle_beta   90.00
_cell.angle_gamma   90.00
#
_symmetry.space_group_name_H-M   'P 1'
#
loop_
_entity.id
_entity.type
_entity.pdbx_description
1 polymer ?
#
loop_
_entity_poly.entity_id
_entity_poly.type
_entity_poly.pdbx_seq_one_letter_code
_entity_poly.pdbx_strand_id
1 'polypeptide(L)'
;MTAAVATRQCARPRCTRAPYRGGMCWPHYQRTWPAPEDAGPYRRRLRELTDAGWTIKALSVYTGVCEASLTTVLSGRWPRVYGATAARLRRLLDGPIDAAALAPTTCVPVLGTRRRLQALRAAGWDPADLAEATGITRGAVYSLSTEEDRATVHARPHLAVARFFLDHQADPVRPVPPRIARRGWPLPMQWDPARIDDPAARSEGGRR
;
A
#
# COMPACT_ATOMS: atom_id res chain seq x y z
N MET A 1 38.52 -25.08 -47.12
CA MET A 1 38.67 -23.96 -46.17
C MET A 1 37.62 -24.14 -45.07
N THR A 2 37.99 -24.80 -43.98
CA THR A 2 37.09 -25.06 -42.84
C THR A 2 37.00 -23.80 -41.98
N ALA A 3 35.83 -23.19 -41.94
CA ALA A 3 35.55 -22.06 -41.04
C ALA A 3 35.62 -22.55 -39.59
N ALA A 4 36.57 -22.01 -38.81
CA ALA A 4 36.64 -22.23 -37.38
C ALA A 4 35.36 -21.69 -36.75
N VAL A 5 34.53 -22.58 -36.21
CA VAL A 5 33.39 -22.21 -35.37
C VAL A 5 33.97 -21.55 -34.14
N ALA A 6 33.94 -20.21 -34.09
CA ALA A 6 34.29 -19.46 -32.89
C ALA A 6 33.39 -19.95 -31.76
N THR A 7 33.95 -20.78 -30.88
CA THR A 7 33.25 -21.23 -29.68
C THR A 7 32.99 -19.97 -28.89
N ARG A 8 31.71 -19.56 -28.83
CA ARG A 8 31.31 -18.46 -27.97
C ARG A 8 31.72 -18.90 -26.56
N GLN A 9 32.73 -18.25 -26.00
CA GLN A 9 33.23 -18.50 -24.66
C GLN A 9 32.76 -17.37 -23.75
N CYS A 10 32.64 -17.68 -22.46
CA CYS A 10 32.36 -16.68 -21.44
C CYS A 10 33.38 -15.53 -21.49
N ALA A 11 32.91 -14.30 -21.34
CA ALA A 11 33.70 -13.07 -21.31
C ALA A 11 34.69 -12.96 -20.12
N ARG A 12 34.75 -13.96 -19.23
CA ARG A 12 35.75 -13.99 -18.15
C ARG A 12 37.00 -14.69 -18.67
N PRO A 13 38.20 -14.10 -18.51
CA PRO A 13 39.45 -14.73 -18.91
C PRO A 13 39.55 -16.15 -18.34
N ARG A 14 40.00 -17.11 -19.16
CA ARG A 14 40.18 -18.54 -18.80
C ARG A 14 38.89 -19.33 -18.50
N CYS A 15 37.71 -18.78 -18.77
CA CYS A 15 36.46 -19.52 -18.64
C CYS A 15 36.05 -20.16 -19.98
N THR A 16 36.08 -21.49 -20.05
CA THR A 16 35.73 -22.26 -21.26
C THR A 16 34.24 -22.56 -21.39
N ARG A 17 33.41 -22.15 -20.41
CA ARG A 17 31.96 -22.39 -20.43
C ARG A 17 31.28 -21.53 -21.50
N ALA A 18 30.23 -22.08 -22.12
CA ALA A 18 29.38 -21.35 -23.05
C ALA A 18 28.76 -20.11 -22.38
N PRO A 19 28.67 -18.97 -23.08
CA PRO A 19 28.06 -17.77 -22.57
C PRO A 19 26.55 -17.95 -22.49
N TYR A 20 26.01 -17.31 -21.46
CA TYR A 20 24.60 -17.14 -21.23
C TYR A 20 24.21 -15.72 -21.62
N ARG A 21 24.09 -14.80 -20.65
CA ARG A 21 23.63 -13.42 -20.85
C ARG A 21 24.79 -12.44 -20.63
N GLY A 22 24.83 -11.37 -21.43
CA GLY A 22 25.88 -10.35 -21.35
C GLY A 22 27.28 -10.90 -21.64
N GLY A 23 27.36 -11.96 -22.45
CA GLY A 23 28.62 -12.65 -22.74
C GLY A 23 29.18 -13.50 -21.59
N MET A 24 28.54 -13.59 -20.42
CA MET A 24 29.04 -14.37 -19.28
C MET A 24 28.35 -15.74 -19.18
N CYS A 25 29.06 -16.78 -18.77
CA CYS A 25 28.45 -18.07 -18.41
C CYS A 25 27.59 -17.93 -17.15
N TRP A 26 26.65 -18.86 -16.95
CA TRP A 26 25.69 -18.80 -15.84
C TRP A 26 26.33 -18.56 -14.45
N PRO A 27 27.38 -19.28 -14.01
CA PRO A 27 28.01 -19.02 -12.71
C PRO A 27 28.66 -17.63 -12.59
N HIS A 28 29.26 -17.12 -13.67
CA HIS A 28 29.87 -15.78 -13.66
C HIS A 28 28.82 -14.68 -13.73
N TYR A 29 27.73 -14.90 -14.46
CA TYR A 29 26.58 -14.00 -14.49
C TYR A 29 25.87 -13.95 -13.12
N GLN A 30 25.73 -15.08 -12.42
CA GLN A 30 25.15 -15.08 -11.07
C GLN A 30 25.99 -14.30 -10.06
N ARG A 31 27.33 -14.33 -10.20
CA ARG A 31 28.24 -13.58 -9.31
C ARG A 31 28.15 -12.06 -9.47
N THR A 32 27.56 -11.55 -10.55
CA THR A 32 27.32 -10.10 -10.69
C THR A 32 26.02 -9.65 -10.04
N TRP A 33 25.20 -10.58 -9.54
CA TRP A 33 23.94 -10.24 -8.90
C TRP A 33 24.18 -9.68 -7.50
N PRO A 34 23.37 -8.71 -7.04
CA PRO A 34 23.47 -8.24 -5.67
C PRO A 34 23.23 -9.40 -4.70
N ALA A 35 24.02 -9.44 -3.62
CA ALA A 35 23.95 -10.50 -2.63
C ALA A 35 22.52 -10.64 -2.08
N PRO A 36 22.03 -11.89 -1.85
CA PRO A 36 20.74 -12.10 -1.20
C PRO A 36 20.70 -11.46 0.19
N GLU A 37 19.59 -10.83 0.53
CA GLU A 37 19.36 -10.20 1.83
C GLU A 37 18.48 -11.07 2.72
N ASP A 38 18.51 -10.84 4.04
CA ASP A 38 17.59 -11.50 4.97
C ASP A 38 16.13 -11.10 4.66
N ALA A 39 15.25 -12.09 4.63
CA ALA A 39 13.82 -11.88 4.38
C ALA A 39 13.07 -11.39 5.63
N GLY A 40 13.65 -11.51 6.82
CA GLY A 40 13.02 -11.22 8.11
C GLY A 40 12.38 -9.82 8.20
N PRO A 41 13.12 -8.72 7.96
CA PRO A 41 12.59 -7.36 8.04
C PRO A 41 11.42 -7.12 7.06
N TYR A 42 11.57 -7.58 5.81
CA TYR A 42 10.53 -7.44 4.79
C TYR A 42 9.28 -8.22 5.16
N ARG A 43 9.43 -9.45 5.68
CA ARG A 43 8.32 -10.29 6.12
C ARG A 43 7.55 -9.63 7.26
N ARG A 44 8.25 -9.13 8.29
CA ARG A 44 7.63 -8.43 9.41
C ARG A 44 6.83 -7.23 8.90
N ARG A 45 7.43 -6.41 8.04
CA ARG A 45 6.76 -5.22 7.50
C ARG A 45 5.55 -5.57 6.63
N LEU A 46 5.65 -6.60 5.79
CA LEU A 46 4.52 -7.08 5.01
C LEU A 46 3.37 -7.55 5.90
N ARG A 47 3.64 -8.22 7.03
CA ARG A 47 2.61 -8.62 8.01
C ARG A 47 1.94 -7.40 8.62
N GLU A 48 2.71 -6.44 9.12
CA GLU A 48 2.16 -5.19 9.68
C GLU A 48 1.22 -4.50 8.69
N LEU A 49 1.61 -4.43 7.41
CA LEU A 49 0.80 -3.82 6.36
C LEU A 49 -0.46 -4.64 6.05
N THR A 50 -0.36 -5.97 5.93
CA THR A 50 -1.54 -6.82 5.71
C THR A 50 -2.50 -6.79 6.90
N ASP A 51 -1.98 -6.73 8.12
CA ASP A 51 -2.76 -6.60 9.36
C ASP A 51 -3.44 -5.23 9.43
N ALA A 52 -2.81 -4.19 8.87
CA ALA A 52 -3.42 -2.89 8.64
C ALA A 52 -4.39 -2.85 7.43
N GLY A 53 -4.65 -3.98 6.78
CA GLY A 53 -5.63 -4.13 5.70
C GLY A 53 -5.08 -3.92 4.29
N TRP A 54 -3.76 -3.82 4.10
CA TRP A 54 -3.18 -3.70 2.76
C TRP A 54 -3.26 -5.04 2.02
N THR A 55 -3.71 -4.99 0.76
CA THR A 55 -3.74 -6.19 -0.07
C THR A 55 -2.37 -6.51 -0.65
N ILE A 56 -2.07 -7.80 -0.86
CA ILE A 56 -0.86 -8.22 -1.58
C ILE A 56 -0.81 -7.60 -2.98
N LYS A 57 -1.96 -7.46 -3.64
CA LYS A 57 -2.08 -6.77 -4.92
C LYS A 57 -1.62 -5.32 -4.86
N ALA A 58 -2.04 -4.57 -3.84
CA ALA A 58 -1.59 -3.18 -3.66
C ALA A 58 -0.10 -3.07 -3.35
N LEU A 59 0.41 -3.96 -2.49
CA LEU A 59 1.82 -4.04 -2.17
C LEU A 59 2.66 -4.43 -3.39
N SER A 60 2.11 -5.26 -4.29
CA SER A 60 2.74 -5.63 -5.57
C SER A 60 2.86 -4.42 -6.49
N VAL A 61 1.81 -3.62 -6.62
CA VAL A 61 1.83 -2.38 -7.41
C VAL A 61 2.84 -1.39 -6.81
N TYR A 62 2.82 -1.19 -5.49
CA TYR A 62 3.71 -0.25 -4.80
C TYR A 62 5.20 -0.61 -4.92
N THR A 63 5.53 -1.89 -4.69
CA THR A 63 6.92 -2.37 -4.71
C THR A 63 7.42 -2.71 -6.11
N GLY A 64 6.52 -2.96 -7.06
CA GLY A 64 6.86 -3.55 -8.36
C GLY A 64 7.35 -5.00 -8.28
N VAL A 65 7.08 -5.69 -7.16
CA VAL A 65 7.37 -7.12 -6.95
C VAL A 65 6.07 -7.90 -7.16
N CYS A 66 6.10 -8.97 -7.95
CA CYS A 66 4.89 -9.73 -8.25
C CYS A 66 4.24 -10.35 -6.99
N GLU A 67 2.92 -10.48 -7.01
CA GLU A 67 2.11 -10.99 -5.89
C GLU A 67 2.62 -12.34 -5.37
N ALA A 68 2.97 -13.27 -6.26
CA ALA A 68 3.50 -14.58 -5.88
C ALA A 68 4.82 -14.48 -5.08
N SER A 69 5.69 -13.53 -5.43
CA SER A 69 6.93 -13.28 -4.68
C SER A 69 6.65 -12.69 -3.31
N LEU A 70 5.70 -11.75 -3.21
CA LEU A 70 5.28 -11.18 -1.92
C LEU A 70 4.67 -12.23 -0.99
N THR A 71 3.76 -13.06 -1.49
CA THR A 71 3.17 -14.18 -0.74
C THR A 71 4.24 -15.16 -0.26
N THR A 72 5.27 -15.40 -1.07
CA THR A 72 6.38 -16.29 -0.70
C THR A 72 7.24 -15.67 0.41
N VAL A 73 7.49 -14.35 0.39
CA VAL A 73 8.20 -13.65 1.48
C VAL A 73 7.37 -13.68 2.76
N LEU A 74 6.07 -13.42 2.65
CA LEU A 74 5.12 -13.36 3.77
C LEU A 74 4.96 -14.72 4.48
N SER A 75 4.76 -15.79 3.71
CA SER A 75 4.69 -17.18 4.21
C SER A 75 5.99 -17.63 4.87
N GLY A 76 7.10 -16.96 4.54
CA GLY A 76 8.41 -17.25 5.09
C GLY A 76 9.06 -18.52 4.55
N ARG A 77 8.57 -19.02 3.41
CA ARG A 77 9.11 -20.18 2.70
C ARG A 77 10.61 -20.07 2.43
N TRP A 78 11.11 -18.85 2.17
CA TRP A 78 12.53 -18.61 1.98
C TRP A 78 13.09 -17.66 3.05
N PRO A 79 14.23 -17.98 3.66
CA PRO A 79 14.88 -17.12 4.65
C PRO A 79 15.60 -15.93 4.00
N ARG A 80 15.86 -15.97 2.69
CA ARG A 80 16.56 -14.90 1.97
C ARG A 80 15.79 -14.48 0.72
N VAL A 81 15.92 -13.21 0.37
CA VAL A 81 15.40 -12.63 -0.86
C VAL A 81 16.55 -12.30 -1.80
N TYR A 82 16.37 -12.55 -3.09
CA TYR A 82 17.34 -12.15 -4.12
C TYR A 82 17.53 -10.63 -4.09
N GLY A 83 18.77 -10.15 -4.27
CA GLY A 83 19.10 -8.74 -4.09
C GLY A 83 18.32 -7.78 -5.00
N ALA A 84 17.94 -8.20 -6.21
CA ALA A 84 17.07 -7.41 -7.10
C ALA A 84 15.62 -7.27 -6.57
N THR A 85 15.14 -8.26 -5.82
CA THR A 85 13.85 -8.20 -5.12
C THR A 85 13.99 -7.38 -3.84
N ALA A 86 15.07 -7.58 -3.09
CA ALA A 86 15.36 -6.84 -1.87
C ALA A 86 15.40 -5.33 -2.12
N ALA A 87 16.10 -4.88 -3.18
CA ALA A 87 16.16 -3.47 -3.58
C ALA A 87 14.78 -2.84 -3.82
N ARG A 88 13.80 -3.61 -4.30
CA ARG A 88 12.41 -3.15 -4.48
C ARG A 88 11.63 -3.15 -3.15
N LEU A 89 11.84 -4.17 -2.32
CA LEU A 89 11.17 -4.32 -1.02
C LEU A 89 11.65 -3.31 0.02
N ARG A 90 12.85 -2.73 -0.11
CA ARG A 90 13.33 -1.67 0.78
C ARG A 90 12.38 -0.48 0.88
N ARG A 91 11.64 -0.16 -0.18
CA ARG A 91 10.59 0.87 -0.17
C ARG A 91 9.54 0.68 0.94
N LEU A 92 9.29 -0.56 1.36
CA LEU A 92 8.37 -0.85 2.47
C LEU A 92 8.93 -0.46 3.84
N LEU A 93 10.27 -0.40 3.95
CA LEU A 93 10.99 -0.08 5.18
C LEU A 93 11.23 1.42 5.35
N ASP A 94 11.24 2.18 4.27
CA ASP A 94 11.66 3.59 4.24
C ASP A 94 10.58 4.58 4.75
N GLY A 95 9.38 4.12 5.12
CA GLY A 95 8.34 5.00 5.67
C GLY A 95 6.90 4.52 5.44
N PRO A 96 5.90 5.42 5.62
CA PRO A 96 4.51 5.15 5.27
C PRO A 96 4.35 4.98 3.75
N ILE A 97 3.43 4.11 3.33
CA ILE A 97 3.12 3.92 1.91
C ILE A 97 2.29 5.10 1.43
N ASP A 98 2.80 5.82 0.42
CA ASP A 98 2.07 6.89 -0.24
C ASP A 98 1.00 6.32 -1.19
N ALA A 99 -0.26 6.42 -0.79
CA ALA A 99 -1.39 5.99 -1.61
C ALA A 99 -1.52 6.79 -2.93
N ALA A 100 -0.97 8.01 -3.01
CA ALA A 100 -1.00 8.83 -4.22
C ALA A 100 -0.14 8.25 -5.36
N ALA A 101 0.86 7.44 -5.03
CA ALA A 101 1.70 6.75 -6.00
C ALA A 101 1.04 5.50 -6.62
N LEU A 102 -0.16 5.10 -6.16
CA LEU A 102 -0.83 3.89 -6.61
C LEU A 102 -1.75 4.15 -7.81
N ALA A 103 -1.92 3.14 -8.66
CA ALA A 103 -2.92 3.22 -9.73
C ALA A 103 -4.33 3.43 -9.12
N PRO A 104 -5.20 4.25 -9.73
CA PRO A 104 -6.53 4.60 -9.19
C PRO A 104 -7.41 3.42 -8.76
N THR A 105 -7.28 2.28 -9.44
CA THR A 105 -8.04 1.04 -9.22
C THR A 105 -7.40 0.09 -8.20
N THR A 106 -6.26 0.46 -7.63
CA THR A 106 -5.57 -0.34 -6.60
C THR A 106 -6.37 -0.34 -5.31
N CYS A 107 -6.55 -1.50 -4.67
CA CYS A 107 -7.29 -1.62 -3.42
C CYS A 107 -6.39 -1.31 -2.20
N VAL A 108 -6.68 -0.23 -1.48
CA VAL A 108 -6.02 0.19 -0.23
C VAL A 108 -6.90 -0.14 0.99
N PRO A 109 -6.36 -0.14 2.22
CA PRO A 109 -7.18 -0.33 3.42
C PRO A 109 -8.32 0.69 3.50
N VAL A 110 -9.52 0.25 3.85
CA VAL A 110 -10.67 1.15 3.96
C VAL A 110 -10.67 1.98 5.25
N LEU A 111 -9.92 1.56 6.28
CA LEU A 111 -9.98 2.15 7.62
C LEU A 111 -9.85 3.67 7.59
N GLY A 112 -8.86 4.17 6.85
CA GLY A 112 -8.62 5.58 6.65
C GLY A 112 -9.79 6.34 6.05
N THR A 113 -10.35 5.79 4.98
CA THR A 113 -11.52 6.35 4.31
C THR A 113 -12.74 6.35 5.23
N ARG A 114 -12.95 5.24 5.96
CA ARG A 114 -14.05 5.08 6.91
C ARG A 114 -13.99 6.14 8.00
N ARG A 115 -12.84 6.27 8.68
CA ARG A 115 -12.66 7.26 9.76
C ARG A 115 -12.88 8.69 9.28
N ARG A 116 -12.36 9.05 8.11
CA ARG A 116 -12.56 10.38 7.51
C ARG A 116 -14.03 10.65 7.16
N LEU A 117 -14.71 9.70 6.53
CA LEU A 117 -16.13 9.84 6.21
C LEU A 117 -16.99 9.93 7.47
N GLN A 118 -16.72 9.10 8.49
CA GLN A 118 -17.41 9.16 9.77
C GLN A 118 -17.23 10.52 10.44
N ALA A 119 -16.01 11.04 10.43
CA ALA A 119 -15.71 12.35 11.00
C ALA A 119 -16.37 13.50 10.25
N LEU A 120 -16.32 13.51 8.92
CA LEU A 120 -17.00 14.51 8.10
C LEU A 120 -18.52 14.47 8.33
N ARG A 121 -19.11 13.29 8.41
CA ARG A 121 -20.54 13.15 8.72
C ARG A 121 -20.86 13.64 10.14
N ALA A 122 -19.97 13.40 11.12
CA ALA A 122 -20.12 13.92 12.48
C ALA A 122 -20.01 15.45 12.53
N ALA A 123 -19.26 16.06 11.60
CA ALA A 123 -19.19 17.51 11.41
C ALA A 123 -20.35 18.11 10.60
N GLY A 124 -21.30 17.29 10.15
CA GLY A 124 -22.51 17.76 9.47
C GLY A 124 -22.45 17.82 7.94
N TRP A 125 -21.46 17.17 7.32
CA TRP A 125 -21.47 16.95 5.87
C TRP A 125 -22.46 15.84 5.49
N ASP A 126 -23.44 16.15 4.63
CA ASP A 126 -24.40 15.16 4.15
C ASP A 126 -23.75 14.23 3.10
N PRO A 127 -24.16 12.95 2.98
CA PRO A 127 -23.68 12.08 1.92
C PRO A 127 -23.86 12.61 0.49
N ALA A 128 -24.83 13.48 0.22
CA ALA A 128 -24.97 14.15 -1.06
C ALA A 128 -23.79 15.10 -1.34
N ASP A 129 -23.49 15.99 -0.40
CA ASP A 129 -22.37 16.96 -0.53
C ASP A 129 -21.04 16.23 -0.69
N LEU A 130 -20.82 15.19 0.12
CA LEU A 130 -19.61 14.37 0.05
C LEU A 130 -19.49 13.64 -1.29
N ALA A 131 -20.60 13.16 -1.83
CA ALA A 131 -20.62 12.47 -3.11
C ALA A 131 -20.26 13.42 -4.26
N GLU A 132 -20.84 14.62 -4.26
CA GLU A 132 -20.54 15.67 -5.23
C GLU A 132 -19.08 16.11 -5.16
N ALA A 133 -18.58 16.41 -3.96
CA ALA A 133 -17.24 16.94 -3.78
C ALA A 133 -16.12 15.92 -4.05
N THR A 134 -16.35 14.64 -3.73
CA THR A 134 -15.31 13.59 -3.87
C THR A 134 -15.48 12.73 -5.12
N GLY A 135 -16.60 12.84 -5.83
CA GLY A 135 -16.93 12.03 -7.00
C GLY A 135 -17.24 10.57 -6.68
N ILE A 136 -17.46 10.20 -5.40
CA ILE A 136 -17.91 8.87 -5.00
C ILE A 136 -19.44 8.86 -4.88
N THR A 137 -20.09 7.71 -5.07
CA THR A 137 -21.56 7.67 -5.01
C THR A 137 -22.08 7.85 -3.58
N ARG A 138 -23.30 8.37 -3.41
CA ARG A 138 -23.95 8.47 -2.08
C ARG A 138 -24.04 7.12 -1.37
N GLY A 139 -24.31 6.05 -2.12
CA GLY A 139 -24.29 4.68 -1.59
C GLY A 139 -22.90 4.23 -1.14
N ALA A 140 -21.84 4.65 -1.84
CA ALA A 140 -20.46 4.41 -1.42
C ALA A 140 -20.14 5.18 -0.12
N VAL A 141 -20.54 6.45 0.01
CA VAL A 141 -20.38 7.21 1.28
C VAL A 141 -21.03 6.46 2.44
N TYR A 142 -22.28 6.00 2.26
CA TYR A 142 -23.00 5.27 3.30
C TYR A 142 -22.29 3.96 3.64
N SER A 143 -22.09 3.06 2.67
CA SER A 143 -21.45 1.75 2.88
C SER A 143 -20.07 1.89 3.52
N LEU A 144 -19.21 2.77 3.01
CA LEU A 144 -17.84 2.94 3.51
C LEU A 144 -17.77 3.49 4.94
N SER A 145 -18.81 4.19 5.41
CA SER A 145 -18.84 4.75 6.77
C SER A 145 -19.56 3.88 7.79
N THR A 146 -20.42 2.93 7.35
CA THR A 146 -21.22 2.10 8.26
C THR A 146 -20.94 0.60 8.18
N GLU A 147 -20.46 0.08 7.04
CA GLU A 147 -20.15 -1.35 6.92
C GLU A 147 -18.78 -1.63 7.54
N GLU A 148 -18.75 -2.46 8.58
CA GLU A 148 -17.53 -2.83 9.30
C GLU A 148 -16.75 -3.94 8.58
N ASP A 149 -17.46 -4.86 7.91
CA ASP A 149 -16.87 -6.04 7.25
C ASP A 149 -16.07 -5.71 5.98
N ARG A 150 -16.24 -4.52 5.41
CA ARG A 150 -15.46 -4.11 4.25
C ARG A 150 -14.01 -3.87 4.70
N ALA A 151 -13.06 -4.55 4.05
CA ALA A 151 -11.63 -4.42 4.36
C ALA A 151 -10.92 -3.36 3.50
N THR A 152 -11.38 -3.14 2.26
CA THR A 152 -10.63 -2.35 1.26
C THR A 152 -11.50 -1.39 0.47
N VAL A 153 -10.86 -0.39 -0.13
CA VAL A 153 -11.45 0.57 -1.07
C VAL A 153 -10.44 0.90 -2.17
N HIS A 154 -10.89 1.34 -3.34
CA HIS A 154 -9.97 1.82 -4.38
C HIS A 154 -9.21 3.08 -3.94
N ALA A 155 -7.97 3.21 -4.42
CA ALA A 155 -7.07 4.33 -4.10
C ALA A 155 -7.68 5.68 -4.50
N ARG A 156 -8.38 5.77 -5.63
CA ARG A 156 -9.00 7.04 -6.06
C ARG A 156 -10.05 7.57 -5.07
N PRO A 157 -11.10 6.82 -4.68
CA PRO A 157 -12.01 7.21 -3.60
C PRO A 157 -11.29 7.55 -2.28
N HIS A 158 -10.29 6.76 -1.91
CA HIS A 158 -9.51 7.01 -0.69
C HIS A 158 -8.82 8.38 -0.72
N LEU A 159 -8.12 8.70 -1.81
CA LEU A 159 -7.41 9.97 -1.98
C LEU A 159 -8.37 11.16 -2.07
N ALA A 160 -9.49 11.01 -2.78
CA ALA A 160 -10.49 12.07 -2.89
C ALA A 160 -11.09 12.43 -1.52
N VAL A 161 -11.45 11.42 -0.73
CA VAL A 161 -11.93 11.62 0.65
C VAL A 161 -10.82 12.16 1.55
N ALA A 162 -9.58 11.68 1.42
CA ALA A 162 -8.44 12.16 2.18
C ALA A 162 -8.18 13.65 1.92
N ARG A 163 -8.24 14.08 0.66
CA ARG A 163 -8.07 15.47 0.27
C ARG A 163 -9.18 16.35 0.85
N PHE A 164 -10.44 15.96 0.63
CA PHE A 164 -11.58 16.71 1.15
C PHE A 164 -11.56 16.82 2.68
N PHE A 165 -11.19 15.74 3.37
CA PHE A 165 -11.03 15.75 4.82
C PHE A 165 -10.02 16.79 5.29
N LEU A 166 -8.84 16.85 4.66
CA LEU A 166 -7.79 17.80 5.02
C LEU A 166 -8.23 19.24 4.76
N ASP A 167 -8.87 19.50 3.62
CA ASP A 167 -9.33 20.84 3.24
C ASP A 167 -10.41 21.37 4.19
N HIS A 168 -11.20 20.49 4.81
CA HIS A 168 -12.33 20.83 5.69
C HIS A 168 -12.14 20.42 7.16
N GLN A 169 -10.91 20.08 7.57
CA GLN A 169 -10.67 19.56 8.92
C GLN A 169 -10.97 20.60 10.02
N ALA A 170 -10.69 21.87 9.71
CA ALA A 170 -10.84 23.00 10.63
C ALA A 170 -12.19 23.73 10.49
N ASP A 171 -13.09 23.24 9.62
CA ASP A 171 -14.37 23.88 9.39
C ASP A 171 -15.26 23.83 10.65
N PRO A 172 -16.11 24.86 10.86
CA PRO A 172 -17.10 24.83 11.92
C PRO A 172 -18.05 23.62 11.81
N VAL A 173 -18.33 22.99 12.95
CA VAL A 173 -19.29 21.88 13.03
C VAL A 173 -20.69 22.37 12.73
N ARG A 174 -21.37 21.70 11.81
CA ARG A 174 -22.76 22.01 11.43
C ARG A 174 -23.75 21.13 12.21
N PRO A 175 -25.02 21.54 12.33
CA PRO A 175 -26.05 20.69 12.93
C PRO A 175 -26.16 19.33 12.23
N VAL A 176 -26.18 18.25 13.00
CA VAL A 176 -26.31 16.88 12.50
C VAL A 176 -27.67 16.26 12.89
N PRO A 177 -28.25 15.39 12.05
CA PRO A 177 -29.41 14.61 12.43
C PRO A 177 -29.14 13.75 13.68
N PRO A 178 -30.13 13.53 14.58
CA PRO A 178 -29.93 12.77 15.82
C PRO A 178 -29.35 11.36 15.62
N ARG A 179 -29.68 10.71 14.50
CA ARG A 179 -29.14 9.39 14.14
C ARG A 179 -27.61 9.38 13.95
N ILE A 180 -27.03 10.48 13.49
CA ILE A 180 -25.58 10.63 13.31
C ILE A 180 -24.93 11.02 14.63
N ALA A 181 -25.51 11.96 15.37
CA ALA A 181 -25.02 12.34 16.69
C ALA A 181 -24.91 11.13 17.64
N ARG A 182 -25.89 10.23 17.61
CA ARG A 182 -25.90 8.99 18.42
C ARG A 182 -24.82 7.98 18.05
N ARG A 183 -24.18 8.08 16.88
CA ARG A 183 -23.08 7.18 16.48
C ARG A 183 -21.79 7.43 17.26
N GLY A 184 -21.66 8.59 17.91
CA GLY A 184 -20.47 8.92 18.70
C GLY A 184 -19.18 9.01 17.86
N TRP A 185 -19.30 9.23 16.56
CA TRP A 185 -18.14 9.34 15.68
C TRP A 185 -17.31 10.59 16.03
N PRO A 186 -15.96 10.49 16.08
CA PRO A 186 -15.11 11.64 16.35
C PRO A 186 -15.18 12.66 15.21
N LEU A 187 -15.09 13.95 15.55
CA LEU A 187 -15.03 15.07 14.61
C LEU A 187 -13.69 15.10 13.84
N PRO A 188 -13.60 15.84 12.71
CA PRO A 188 -12.38 15.91 11.91
C PRO A 188 -11.17 16.44 12.68
N MET A 189 -11.36 17.50 13.47
CA MET A 189 -10.33 18.10 14.33
C MET A 189 -9.85 17.18 15.47
N GLN A 190 -10.57 16.09 15.76
CA GLN A 190 -10.20 15.12 16.80
C GLN A 190 -9.25 14.05 16.27
N TRP A 191 -8.95 14.03 14.96
CA TRP A 191 -8.00 13.11 14.37
C TRP A 191 -6.69 13.83 14.02
N ASP A 192 -5.56 13.24 14.38
CA ASP A 192 -4.27 13.57 13.78
C ASP A 192 -4.25 13.05 12.32
N PRO A 193 -4.15 13.95 11.31
CA PRO A 193 -4.16 13.54 9.90
C PRO A 193 -3.04 12.58 9.53
N ALA A 194 -1.89 12.66 10.21
CA ALA A 194 -0.75 11.79 9.95
C ALA A 194 -0.96 10.37 10.49
N ARG A 195 -1.92 10.18 11.41
CA ARG A 195 -2.15 8.92 12.12
C ARG A 195 -3.51 8.31 11.90
N ILE A 196 -4.45 9.00 11.26
CA ILE A 196 -5.82 8.51 11.07
C ILE A 196 -5.89 7.14 10.35
N ASP A 197 -4.89 6.79 9.55
CA ASP A 197 -4.78 5.51 8.83
C ASP A 197 -4.16 4.38 9.67
N ASP A 198 -3.52 4.70 10.79
CA ASP A 198 -2.93 3.72 11.73
C ASP A 198 -4.04 3.05 12.55
N PRO A 199 -4.21 1.72 12.49
CA PRO A 199 -5.18 0.99 13.32
C PRO A 199 -5.06 1.28 14.82
N ALA A 200 -3.85 1.51 15.32
CA ALA A 200 -3.58 1.83 16.72
C ALA A 200 -3.90 3.28 17.09
N ALA A 201 -4.10 4.18 16.11
CA ALA A 201 -4.45 5.57 16.39
C ALA A 201 -5.79 5.69 17.11
N ARG A 202 -5.88 6.73 17.94
CA ARG A 202 -7.06 7.11 18.72
C ARG A 202 -7.35 8.57 18.45
N SER A 203 -8.63 8.91 18.31
CA SER A 203 -9.07 10.29 18.22
C SER A 203 -9.05 10.96 19.59
N GLU A 204 -8.75 12.25 19.63
CA GLU A 204 -8.75 13.06 20.83
C GLU A 204 -10.20 13.40 21.25
N GLY A 205 -10.64 12.91 22.41
CA GLY A 205 -11.95 13.27 22.97
C GLY A 205 -13.16 12.49 22.43
N GLY A 206 -12.96 11.38 21.71
CA GLY A 206 -14.05 10.45 21.41
C GLY A 206 -14.54 9.76 22.68
N ARG A 207 -15.80 9.99 23.08
CA ARG A 207 -16.43 9.20 24.16
C ARG A 207 -16.56 7.74 23.70
N ARG A 208 -16.19 6.82 24.60
CA ARG A 208 -16.46 5.38 24.49
C ARG A 208 -17.95 5.11 24.47
#